data_AF-A0A9X1T3L1-F1
#
_entry.id   AF-A0A9X1T3L1-F1
#
_cell.length_a   1.000
_cell.length_b   1.000
_cell.length_c   1.000
_cell.angle_alpha   90.00
_cell.angle_beta   90.00
_cell.angle_gamma   90.00
#
_symmetry.space_group_name_H-M   'P 1'
#
loop_
_entity.id
_entity.type
_entity.pdbx_description
1 polymer ?
#
loop_
_entity_poly.entity_id
_entity_poly.type
_entity_poly.pdbx_seq_one_letter_code
_entity_poly.pdbx_strand_id
1 'polypeptide(L)' 'MAVGFGLLRLSPEAFWRMTPRELSSVLSPRRQAGATAPSAAELFGLMHRFPDIDRQCP' A
#
# COMPACT_ATOMS: atom_id res chain seq x y z
N MET A 1 -6.07 3.20 24.30
CA MET A 1 -7.10 3.45 23.27
C MET A 1 -6.72 4.59 22.30
N ALA A 2 -5.44 4.88 22.06
CA ALA A 2 -5.02 6.13 21.38
C ALA A 2 -4.64 5.96 19.88
N VAL A 3 -4.47 4.73 19.38
CA VAL A 3 -3.87 4.52 18.05
C VAL A 3 -4.89 4.68 16.90
N GLY A 4 -6.17 4.32 17.10
CA GLY A 4 -7.17 4.35 16.03
C GLY A 4 -7.76 5.74 15.73
N PHE A 5 -8.04 6.55 16.76
CA PHE A 5 -8.84 7.77 16.60
C PHE A 5 -8.05 9.06 16.42
N GLY A 6 -6.84 9.14 17.00
CA GLY A 6 -6.01 10.34 16.90
C GLY A 6 -5.18 10.42 15.62
N LEU A 7 -4.64 9.28 15.16
CA LEU A 7 -3.67 9.24 14.06
C LEU A 7 -4.34 9.15 12.69
N LEU A 8 -5.47 8.43 12.60
CA LEU A 8 -6.12 8.10 11.33
C LEU A 8 -7.35 8.95 11.04
N ARG A 9 -7.88 9.65 12.06
CA ARG A 9 -9.12 10.46 11.99
C ARG A 9 -10.32 9.70 11.41
N LEU A 10 -10.33 8.38 11.56
CA LEU A 10 -11.42 7.52 11.11
C LEU A 10 -12.58 7.54 12.11
N SER A 11 -13.80 7.40 11.61
CA SER A 11 -14.94 7.11 12.49
C SER A 11 -14.76 5.72 13.14
N PRO A 12 -15.34 5.48 14.32
CA PRO A 12 -15.31 4.16 14.96
C PRO A 12 -15.79 3.03 14.06
N GLU A 13 -16.84 3.27 13.28
CA GLU A 13 -17.37 2.30 12.34
C GLU A 13 -16.37 1.97 11.22
N ALA A 14 -15.74 2.99 10.63
CA ALA A 14 -14.73 2.79 9.59
C ALA A 14 -13.50 2.04 10.13
N PHE A 15 -13.11 2.30 11.38
CA PHE A 15 -12.02 1.58 12.03
C PHE A 15 -12.32 0.09 12.21
N TRP A 16 -13.51 -0.25 12.70
CA TRP A 16 -13.89 -1.64 12.96
C TRP A 16 -14.28 -2.44 11.72
N ARG A 17 -14.68 -1.76 10.63
CA ARG A 17 -14.92 -2.40 9.33
C ARG A 17 -13.64 -2.75 8.56
N MET A 18 -12.49 -2.15 8.92
CA MET A 18 -11.24 -2.44 8.22
C MET A 18 -10.79 -3.87 8.43
N THR A 19 -10.25 -4.44 7.37
CA THR A 19 -9.57 -5.74 7.41
C THR A 19 -8.17 -5.59 8.01
N PRO A 20 -7.58 -6.68 8.55
CA PRO A 20 -6.19 -6.66 9.03
C PRO A 20 -5.18 -6.20 7.98
N ARG A 21 -5.45 -6.47 6.69
CA ARG A 21 -4.60 -6.02 5.57
C ARG A 21 -4.66 -4.50 5.41
N GLU A 22 -5.84 -3.91 5.44
CA GLU A 22 -6.01 -2.45 5.38
C GLU A 22 -5.37 -1.76 6.60
N LEU A 23 -5.55 -2.32 7.80
CA LEU A 23 -4.90 -1.83 9.01
C LEU A 23 -3.36 -1.86 8.87
N SER A 24 -2.81 -2.94 8.31
CA SER A 24 -1.35 -3.05 8.08
C SER A 24 -0.84 -1.99 7.10
N SER A 25 -1.58 -1.66 6.04
CA SER A 25 -1.21 -0.62 5.07
C SER A 25 -1.24 0.78 5.67
N VAL A 26 -2.20 1.04 6.55
CA VAL A 26 -2.37 2.34 7.22
C VAL A 26 -1.32 2.56 8.31
N LEU A 27 -0.93 1.49 9.02
CA LEU A 27 0.12 1.52 10.05
C LEU A 27 1.53 1.36 9.45
N SER A 28 1.64 0.93 8.20
CA SER A 28 2.93 0.86 7.52
C SER A 28 3.53 2.27 7.52
N PRO A 29 4.82 2.42 7.87
CA PRO A 29 5.48 3.70 7.78
C PRO A 29 5.22 4.27 6.38
N ARG A 30 4.72 5.52 6.30
CA ARG A 30 4.61 6.23 5.03
C ARG A 30 5.92 6.01 4.29
N ARG A 31 5.81 5.55 3.03
CA ARG A 31 6.91 5.33 2.09
C ARG A 31 8.04 6.28 2.46
N GLN A 32 9.17 5.70 2.89
CA GLN A 32 10.30 6.40 3.55
C GLN A 32 10.46 7.80 2.94
N ALA A 33 10.51 8.85 3.75
CA ALA A 33 10.76 10.20 3.24
C ALA A 33 12.08 10.16 2.43
N GLY A 34 11.98 10.22 1.10
CA GLY A 34 13.11 9.98 0.19
C GLY A 34 12.94 8.83 -0.82
N ALA A 35 11.89 8.02 -0.70
CA ALA A 35 11.54 7.05 -1.73
C ALA A 35 10.91 7.77 -2.93
N THR A 36 11.75 8.34 -3.78
CA THR A 36 11.40 8.92 -5.07
C THR A 36 10.53 7.95 -5.88
N ALA A 37 9.62 8.51 -6.67
CA ALA A 37 8.98 7.72 -7.72
C ALA A 37 10.09 7.14 -8.62
N PRO A 38 9.95 5.88 -9.09
CA PRO A 38 10.92 5.32 -10.02
C PRO A 38 10.98 6.20 -11.28
N SER A 39 12.17 6.37 -11.83
CA SER A 39 12.35 6.94 -13.16
C SER A 39 11.67 6.06 -14.22
N ALA A 40 11.42 6.64 -15.40
CA ALA A 40 10.83 5.88 -16.51
C ALA A 40 11.67 4.65 -16.90
N ALA A 41 13.00 4.73 -16.80
CA ALA A 41 13.91 3.61 -17.07
C ALA A 41 13.79 2.50 -16.03
N GLU A 42 13.68 2.85 -14.75
CA GLU A 42 13.46 1.87 -13.67
C GLU A 42 12.10 1.17 -13.82
N LEU A 43 11.06 1.93 -14.17
CA LEU A 43 9.74 1.36 -14.46
C LEU A 43 9.80 0.38 -15.64
N PHE A 44 10.46 0.76 -16.74
CA PHE A 44 10.61 -0.11 -17.90
C PHE A 44 11.37 -1.40 -17.57
N GLY A 45 12.43 -1.31 -16.76
CA GLY A 45 13.16 -2.48 -16.26
C GLY A 45 12.28 -3.39 -15.39
N LEU A 46 11.41 -2.81 -14.56
CA LEU A 46 10.44 -3.57 -13.77
C LEU A 46 9.40 -4.28 -14.65
N MET A 47 8.85 -3.60 -15.66
CA MET A 47 7.89 -4.20 -16.59
C MET A 47 8.49 -5.35 -17.39
N HIS A 48 9.76 -5.25 -17.78
CA HIS A 48 10.47 -6.35 -18.44
C HIS A 48 10.77 -7.51 -17.49
N ARG A 49 11.03 -7.23 -16.21
CA ARG A 49 11.33 -8.24 -15.19
C ARG A 49 10.08 -8.97 -14.69
N PHE A 50 8.97 -8.25 -14.60
CA PHE A 50 7.67 -8.73 -14.17
C PHE A 50 6.67 -8.45 -15.29
N PRO A 51 6.76 -9.18 -16.41
CA PRO A 51 5.80 -9.00 -17.49
C PRO A 51 4.42 -9.39 -16.96
N ASP A 52 3.43 -8.52 -17.17
CA ASP A 52 2.01 -8.81 -16.94
C ASP A 52 1.48 -9.76 -18.01
N ILE A 53 2.23 -10.83 -18.31
CA ILE A 53 1.70 -11.97 -19.04
C ILE A 53 0.54 -12.50 -18.23
N ASP A 54 -0.61 -12.55 -18.88
CA ASP A 54 -1.84 -12.98 -18.26
C ASP A 54 -1.61 -14.36 -17.65
N ARG A 55 -1.54 -14.40 -16.31
CA ARG A 55 -1.37 -15.63 -15.54
C ARG A 55 -2.71 -16.33 -15.35
N GLN A 56 -3.71 -16.02 -16.17
CA GLN A 56 -4.92 -16.81 -16.29
C GLN A 56 -4.54 -18.16 -16.90
N CYS A 57 -4.35 -19.12 -16.00
CA CYS A 57 -4.81 -20.48 -16.18
C CYS A 57 -6.21 -20.46 -16.83
N PRO A 58 -6.49 -21.41 -17.74
CA PRO A 58 -6.53 -22.83 -17.39
C PRO A 58 -5.29 -23.65 -17.76
#